data_AF-A0A1F9YQS6-F1
#
_entry.id   AF-A0A1F9YQS6-F1
#
_cell.length_a   1.000
_cell.length_b   1.000
_cell.length_c   1.000
_cell.angle_alpha   90.00
_cell.angle_beta   90.00
_cell.angle_gamma   90.00
#
_symmetry.space_group_name_H-M   'P 1'
#
loop_
_entity.id
_entity.type
_entity.pdbx_description
1 polymer ?
#
loop_
_entity_poly.entity_id
_entity_poly.type
_entity_poly.pdbx_seq_one_letter_code
_entity_poly.pdbx_strand_id
1 'polypeptide(L)'
;CSSGAYFNFGHSDPPIKMQKVWMDGIPAYTGMAAVDAYLGATELDESNNMMHGGAHVIEDLVKGKAVRLRATAYGTDCYPRKEMDTYVSLKTVNQAVLFNTRNCYQNYACATNSSSRTLYTYMGKLLPEFGNATFSSAGELSPLMNDPYYRTVGIGTRIFLGGAQGFVVWEGTQFNPGVPRTDAGVPKRPAGSLAVIGDLKQMSPEFLRGLTFTKYGTSLGLGLGVPIPILDEEMARSCAVTNADIVTGVFDYSQPTRSRPVLREVTYAELRSG
;
A
#
# COMPACT_ATOMS: atom_id res chain seq x y z
N CYS A 1 -2.13 0.57 1.28
CA CYS A 1 -1.74 1.98 1.55
C CYS A 1 -0.60 2.37 0.62
N SER A 2 -0.46 3.65 0.25
CA SER A 2 0.58 4.27 -0.60
C SER A 2 1.54 3.28 -1.30
N SER A 3 1.04 2.64 -2.36
CA SER A 3 1.76 1.61 -3.13
C SER A 3 1.91 2.02 -4.59
N GLY A 4 2.91 1.45 -5.25
CA GLY A 4 3.12 1.58 -6.68
C GLY A 4 4.36 0.82 -7.13
N ALA A 5 4.64 0.88 -8.42
CA ALA A 5 5.80 0.22 -9.00
C ALA A 5 6.51 1.17 -9.96
N TYR A 6 7.84 1.17 -9.94
CA TYR A 6 8.61 1.81 -11.00
C TYR A 6 9.14 0.79 -11.99
N PHE A 7 9.30 1.25 -13.22
CA PHE A 7 9.71 0.46 -14.36
C PHE A 7 10.81 1.16 -15.12
N ASN A 8 11.73 0.36 -15.66
CA ASN A 8 12.60 0.78 -16.74
C ASN A 8 12.26 -0.08 -17.96
N PHE A 9 11.76 0.55 -19.02
CA PHE A 9 11.25 -0.17 -20.19
C PHE A 9 12.34 -0.55 -21.20
N GLY A 10 13.56 -0.05 -21.03
CA GLY A 10 14.59 -0.10 -22.07
C GLY A 10 14.35 0.87 -23.22
N HIS A 11 15.37 1.08 -24.04
CA HIS A 11 15.26 1.95 -25.21
C HIS A 11 14.67 1.20 -26.41
N SER A 12 13.79 1.87 -27.14
CA SER A 12 13.43 1.50 -28.50
C SER A 12 14.50 1.94 -29.50
N ASP A 13 14.39 1.47 -30.73
CA ASP A 13 15.21 1.94 -31.84
C ASP A 13 14.31 2.52 -32.95
N PRO A 14 14.45 3.80 -33.32
CA PRO A 14 15.27 4.83 -32.66
C PRO A 14 14.83 5.13 -31.22
N PRO A 15 15.72 5.66 -30.36
CA PRO A 15 15.45 5.85 -28.93
C PRO A 15 14.49 6.99 -28.63
N ILE A 16 13.77 6.85 -27.51
CA ILE A 16 12.76 7.79 -27.01
C ILE A 16 13.11 8.27 -25.59
N LYS A 17 12.81 9.54 -25.31
CA LYS A 17 12.78 10.13 -23.96
C LYS A 17 11.33 10.37 -23.58
N MET A 18 10.71 9.37 -22.96
CA MET A 18 9.29 9.34 -22.65
C MET A 18 8.90 10.52 -21.75
N GLN A 19 8.02 11.39 -22.24
CA GLN A 19 7.49 12.54 -21.50
C GLN A 19 6.16 12.21 -20.84
N LYS A 20 5.28 11.48 -21.54
CA LYS A 20 4.04 10.96 -20.97
C LYS A 20 3.96 9.48 -21.27
N VAL A 21 3.54 8.68 -20.29
CA VAL A 21 3.44 7.23 -20.39
C VAL A 21 2.07 6.78 -19.90
N TRP A 22 1.50 5.81 -20.58
CA TRP A 22 0.32 5.08 -20.14
C TRP A 22 0.58 3.58 -20.23
N MET A 23 0.18 2.84 -19.20
CA MET A 23 0.21 1.37 -19.14
C MET A 23 -1.22 0.86 -19.07
N ASP A 24 -1.69 0.16 -20.10
CA ASP A 24 -3.10 -0.23 -20.29
C ASP A 24 -4.09 0.94 -20.08
N GLY A 25 -3.72 2.10 -20.63
CA GLY A 25 -4.54 3.32 -20.52
C GLY A 25 -4.42 4.06 -19.18
N ILE A 26 -3.76 3.48 -18.17
CA ILE A 26 -3.51 4.15 -16.89
C ILE A 26 -2.25 5.02 -16.99
N PRO A 27 -2.32 6.32 -16.69
CA PRO A 27 -1.14 7.18 -16.66
C PRO A 27 -0.06 6.65 -15.71
N ALA A 28 1.20 6.73 -16.14
CA ALA A 28 2.36 6.51 -15.28
C ALA A 28 3.17 7.79 -15.17
N TYR A 29 3.67 8.07 -13.97
CA TYR A 29 4.44 9.26 -13.63
C TYR A 29 5.85 9.17 -14.22
N THR A 30 6.17 10.08 -15.14
CA THR A 30 7.46 10.21 -15.82
C THR A 30 8.32 11.32 -15.19
N GLY A 31 9.42 11.70 -15.84
CA GLY A 31 10.29 12.79 -15.38
C GLY A 31 11.45 12.34 -14.50
N MET A 32 11.65 11.02 -14.33
CA MET A 32 12.81 10.45 -13.66
C MET A 32 14.02 10.35 -14.61
N ALA A 33 13.82 9.72 -15.76
CA ALA A 33 14.82 9.59 -16.82
C ALA A 33 14.12 9.23 -18.15
N ALA A 34 14.88 8.81 -19.17
CA ALA A 34 14.36 8.68 -20.54
C ALA A 34 13.33 7.57 -20.73
N VAL A 35 13.45 6.45 -20.01
CA VAL A 35 12.59 5.26 -20.19
C VAL A 35 12.10 4.71 -18.86
N ASP A 36 12.06 5.57 -17.85
CA ASP A 36 11.62 5.25 -16.49
C ASP A 36 10.25 5.88 -16.22
N ALA A 37 9.35 5.11 -15.60
CA ALA A 37 8.07 5.60 -15.12
C ALA A 37 7.66 4.92 -13.80
N TYR A 38 6.88 5.63 -12.99
CA TYR A 38 6.28 5.11 -11.76
C TYR A 38 4.77 5.02 -11.94
N LEU A 39 4.19 3.84 -11.71
CA LEU A 39 2.75 3.60 -11.73
C LEU A 39 2.21 3.57 -10.31
N GLY A 40 1.40 4.56 -9.94
CA GLY A 40 0.71 4.56 -8.66
C GLY A 40 -0.40 3.51 -8.62
N ALA A 41 -0.49 2.72 -7.56
CA ALA A 41 -1.50 1.66 -7.46
C ALA A 41 -2.94 2.20 -7.48
N THR A 42 -3.15 3.43 -7.01
CA THR A 42 -4.48 4.08 -6.99
C THR A 42 -4.73 4.97 -8.20
N GLU A 43 -3.79 5.03 -9.15
CA GLU A 43 -3.96 5.84 -10.35
C GLU A 43 -5.11 5.30 -11.20
N LEU A 44 -5.94 6.20 -11.70
CA LEU A 44 -7.08 5.87 -12.56
C LEU A 44 -6.78 6.29 -14.00
N ASP A 45 -7.59 5.81 -14.94
CA ASP A 45 -7.55 6.36 -16.29
C ASP A 45 -8.05 7.81 -16.31
N GLU A 46 -7.86 8.49 -17.45
CA GLU A 46 -8.28 9.89 -17.65
C GLU A 46 -9.81 10.08 -17.57
N SER A 47 -10.60 8.99 -17.68
CA SER A 47 -12.05 9.02 -17.50
C SER A 47 -12.48 8.89 -16.03
N ASN A 48 -11.52 8.72 -15.10
CA ASN A 48 -11.76 8.41 -13.69
C ASN A 48 -12.53 7.10 -13.48
N ASN A 49 -12.33 6.10 -14.33
CA ASN A 49 -12.93 4.79 -14.15
C ASN A 49 -12.33 4.10 -12.91
N MET A 50 -13.13 3.99 -11.86
CA MET A 50 -12.71 3.40 -10.59
C MET A 50 -12.55 1.87 -10.64
N MET A 51 -13.05 1.21 -11.68
CA MET A 51 -13.10 -0.26 -11.79
C MET A 51 -11.76 -0.88 -12.15
N HIS A 52 -10.88 -0.12 -12.83
CA HIS A 52 -9.57 -0.57 -13.27
C HIS A 52 -8.58 0.58 -13.16
N GLY A 53 -7.42 0.31 -12.57
CA GLY A 53 -6.44 1.33 -12.20
C GLY A 53 -5.07 0.72 -12.06
N GLY A 54 -4.10 1.49 -11.57
CA GLY A 54 -2.69 1.06 -11.53
C GLY A 54 -2.47 -0.25 -10.79
N ALA A 55 -3.20 -0.54 -9.71
CA ALA A 55 -3.08 -1.81 -8.99
C ALA A 55 -3.46 -3.02 -9.86
N HIS A 56 -4.44 -2.87 -10.75
CA HIS A 56 -4.88 -3.92 -11.65
C HIS A 56 -3.86 -4.17 -12.76
N VAL A 57 -3.24 -3.12 -13.28
CA VAL A 57 -2.11 -3.23 -14.23
C VAL A 57 -0.91 -3.93 -13.59
N ILE A 58 -0.59 -3.58 -12.34
CA ILE A 58 0.48 -4.25 -11.56
C ILE A 58 0.15 -5.74 -11.37
N GLU A 59 -1.09 -6.08 -11.00
CA GLU A 59 -1.53 -7.46 -10.87
C GLU A 59 -1.44 -8.22 -12.21
N ASP A 60 -1.86 -7.61 -13.31
CA ASP A 60 -1.84 -8.23 -14.64
C ASP A 60 -0.41 -8.53 -15.11
N LEU A 61 0.53 -7.61 -14.84
CA LEU A 61 1.96 -7.86 -15.04
C LEU A 61 2.47 -9.05 -14.21
N VAL A 62 2.11 -9.12 -12.93
CA VAL A 62 2.49 -10.22 -12.02
C VAL A 62 1.88 -11.56 -12.46
N LYS A 63 0.69 -11.56 -13.07
CA LYS A 63 0.10 -12.73 -13.73
C LYS A 63 0.82 -13.13 -15.04
N GLY A 64 1.83 -12.39 -15.44
CA GLY A 64 2.60 -12.63 -16.66
C GLY A 64 1.92 -12.12 -17.94
N LYS A 65 0.86 -11.31 -17.82
CA LYS A 65 0.24 -10.68 -19.00
C LYS A 65 1.15 -9.60 -19.56
N ALA A 66 1.06 -9.40 -20.86
CA ALA A 66 1.62 -8.23 -21.51
C ALA A 66 0.60 -7.08 -21.44
N VAL A 67 1.06 -5.89 -21.09
CA VAL A 67 0.27 -4.66 -20.96
C VAL A 67 0.70 -3.69 -22.05
N ARG A 68 -0.26 -2.96 -22.62
CA ARG A 68 0.00 -1.95 -23.66
C ARG A 68 0.73 -0.77 -23.06
N LEU A 69 1.89 -0.44 -23.61
CA LEU A 69 2.69 0.72 -23.26
C LEU A 69 2.56 1.77 -24.36
N ARG A 70 1.96 2.90 -24.03
CA ARG A 70 1.92 4.09 -24.90
C ARG A 70 2.81 5.16 -24.30
N ALA A 71 3.64 5.80 -25.13
CA ALA A 71 4.46 6.92 -24.71
C ALA A 71 4.48 8.03 -25.76
N THR A 72 4.52 9.28 -25.30
CA THR A 72 4.79 10.46 -26.14
C THR A 72 5.99 11.23 -25.62
N ALA A 73 6.68 11.92 -26.50
CA ALA A 73 7.90 12.66 -26.24
C ALA A 73 8.02 13.88 -27.17
N TYR A 74 8.71 14.91 -26.71
CA TYR A 74 8.96 16.13 -27.49
C TYR A 74 10.05 15.93 -28.58
N GLY A 75 10.85 14.88 -28.48
CA GLY A 75 11.96 14.58 -29.38
C GLY A 75 13.21 15.44 -29.12
N THR A 76 14.38 14.84 -29.24
CA THR A 76 15.70 15.50 -29.13
C THR A 76 16.68 14.82 -30.07
N ASP A 77 17.88 15.40 -30.27
CA ASP A 77 18.91 14.79 -31.12
C ASP A 77 19.33 13.39 -30.61
N CYS A 78 19.42 13.20 -29.30
CA CYS A 78 19.73 11.89 -28.69
C CYS A 78 18.53 10.94 -28.65
N TYR A 79 17.31 11.46 -28.76
CA TYR A 79 16.06 10.71 -28.62
C TYR A 79 15.04 11.19 -29.66
N PRO A 80 15.24 10.85 -30.94
CA PRO A 80 14.45 11.44 -32.02
C PRO A 80 13.03 10.87 -32.11
N ARG A 81 12.77 9.68 -31.54
CA ARG A 81 11.43 9.08 -31.51
C ARG A 81 10.50 9.91 -30.61
N LYS A 82 9.34 10.30 -31.16
CA LYS A 82 8.33 11.10 -30.45
C LYS A 82 7.15 10.30 -29.93
N GLU A 83 6.91 9.11 -30.47
CA GLU A 83 5.78 8.26 -30.08
C GLU A 83 6.19 6.79 -30.04
N MET A 84 5.55 6.05 -29.14
CA MET A 84 5.69 4.61 -29.01
C MET A 84 4.35 4.00 -28.57
N ASP A 85 3.99 2.89 -29.20
CA ASP A 85 2.83 2.09 -28.86
C ASP A 85 3.20 0.62 -29.04
N THR A 86 3.29 -0.11 -27.94
CA THR A 86 3.79 -1.49 -27.93
C THR A 86 3.21 -2.25 -26.73
N TYR A 87 3.63 -3.49 -26.53
CA TYR A 87 3.28 -4.29 -25.35
C TYR A 87 4.53 -4.66 -24.57
N VAL A 88 4.45 -4.56 -23.24
CA VAL A 88 5.53 -4.94 -22.33
C VAL A 88 5.03 -5.94 -21.30
N SER A 89 5.91 -6.79 -20.80
CA SER A 89 5.65 -7.71 -19.69
C SER A 89 6.83 -7.67 -18.72
N LEU A 90 6.68 -8.31 -17.55
CA LEU A 90 7.78 -8.46 -16.59
C LEU A 90 9.01 -9.17 -17.19
N LYS A 91 8.84 -9.95 -18.27
CA LYS A 91 9.93 -10.62 -18.98
C LYS A 91 10.68 -9.70 -19.96
N THR A 92 10.05 -8.63 -20.44
CA THR A 92 10.61 -7.77 -21.50
C THR A 92 11.17 -6.45 -20.98
N VAL A 93 10.68 -5.96 -19.84
CA VAL A 93 11.21 -4.74 -19.20
C VAL A 93 12.55 -5.03 -18.50
N ASN A 94 13.43 -4.04 -18.39
CA ASN A 94 14.71 -4.21 -17.71
C ASN A 94 14.51 -4.34 -16.19
N GLN A 95 13.74 -3.41 -15.61
CA GLN A 95 13.40 -3.40 -14.19
C GLN A 95 11.90 -3.21 -14.01
N ALA A 96 11.36 -3.90 -13.00
CA ALA A 96 10.01 -3.72 -12.49
C ALA A 96 10.08 -3.91 -10.98
N VAL A 97 9.90 -2.85 -10.22
CA VAL A 97 10.16 -2.86 -8.77
C VAL A 97 8.96 -2.27 -8.06
N LEU A 98 8.41 -3.03 -7.12
CA LEU A 98 7.40 -2.52 -6.20
C LEU A 98 8.09 -1.60 -5.21
N PHE A 99 7.62 -0.36 -5.11
CA PHE A 99 8.12 0.61 -4.14
C PHE A 99 6.95 1.27 -3.45
N ASN A 100 6.73 0.92 -2.19
CA ASN A 100 5.62 1.40 -1.41
C ASN A 100 6.14 2.35 -0.35
N THR A 101 5.78 3.63 -0.44
CA THR A 101 6.21 4.66 0.50
C THR A 101 5.57 4.50 1.87
N ARG A 102 4.55 3.65 2.03
CA ARG A 102 3.88 3.38 3.31
C ARG A 102 3.01 2.13 3.29
N ASN A 103 3.42 1.10 4.00
CA ASN A 103 2.70 -0.13 4.30
C ASN A 103 2.85 -0.51 5.78
N CYS A 104 2.29 -1.66 6.16
CA CYS A 104 2.42 -2.25 7.49
C CYS A 104 2.16 -1.24 8.62
N TYR A 105 1.01 -0.58 8.60
CA TYR A 105 0.63 0.33 9.68
C TYR A 105 0.59 -0.43 11.01
N GLN A 106 1.28 0.10 12.02
CA GLN A 106 1.43 -0.56 13.32
C GLN A 106 0.07 -0.78 13.98
N ASN A 107 -0.68 0.30 14.19
CA ASN A 107 -2.09 0.29 14.52
C ASN A 107 -2.83 1.27 13.60
N TYR A 108 -4.16 1.27 13.65
CA TYR A 108 -4.99 2.16 12.87
C TYR A 108 -6.28 2.52 13.61
N ALA A 109 -7.07 3.43 13.03
CA ALA A 109 -8.38 3.82 13.54
C ALA A 109 -9.45 2.75 13.27
N CYS A 110 -10.48 2.72 14.13
CA CYS A 110 -11.77 2.12 13.83
C CYS A 110 -12.73 3.22 13.34
N ALA A 111 -13.41 2.98 12.23
CA ALA A 111 -14.28 3.93 11.56
C ALA A 111 -15.76 3.52 11.71
N THR A 112 -16.61 4.47 12.09
CA THR A 112 -18.08 4.34 12.08
C THR A 112 -18.72 5.59 11.46
N ASN A 113 -20.04 5.64 11.40
CA ASN A 113 -20.79 6.69 10.71
C ASN A 113 -22.09 7.02 11.45
N SER A 114 -22.17 8.21 12.03
CA SER A 114 -23.38 8.68 12.73
C SER A 114 -24.45 9.26 11.81
N SER A 115 -24.12 9.56 10.54
CA SER A 115 -25.06 10.22 9.62
C SER A 115 -26.15 9.30 9.12
N SER A 116 -27.19 9.89 8.53
CA SER A 116 -28.32 9.17 7.91
C SER A 116 -28.01 8.55 6.54
N ARG A 117 -26.80 8.71 6.01
CA ARG A 117 -26.42 8.20 4.67
C ARG A 117 -25.25 7.23 4.76
N THR A 118 -25.19 6.28 3.83
CA THR A 118 -24.03 5.38 3.69
C THR A 118 -22.80 6.16 3.21
N LEU A 119 -21.65 5.91 3.85
CA LEU A 119 -20.36 6.42 3.40
C LEU A 119 -19.57 5.32 2.69
N TYR A 120 -18.84 5.70 1.66
CA TYR A 120 -17.97 4.81 0.87
C TYR A 120 -16.53 5.27 1.08
N THR A 121 -15.72 4.42 1.70
CA THR A 121 -14.37 4.79 2.16
C THR A 121 -13.33 3.75 1.75
N TYR A 122 -12.05 4.06 1.96
CA TYR A 122 -10.95 3.10 1.79
C TYR A 122 -11.02 1.90 2.74
N MET A 123 -11.81 1.99 3.81
CA MET A 123 -12.02 0.89 4.76
C MET A 123 -13.28 0.08 4.42
N GLY A 124 -13.97 0.42 3.33
CA GLY A 124 -15.24 -0.18 2.94
C GLY A 124 -16.44 0.73 3.20
N LYS A 125 -17.64 0.12 3.19
CA LYS A 125 -18.91 0.83 3.41
C LYS A 125 -19.14 1.04 4.90
N LEU A 126 -19.50 2.26 5.28
CA LEU A 126 -20.01 2.58 6.61
C LEU A 126 -21.51 2.85 6.52
N LEU A 127 -22.31 2.04 7.21
CA LEU A 127 -23.75 2.12 7.24
C LEU A 127 -24.22 3.33 8.07
N PRO A 128 -25.40 3.89 7.78
CA PRO A 128 -25.97 4.98 8.57
C PRO A 128 -26.11 4.64 10.05
N GLU A 129 -26.25 5.67 10.89
CA GLU A 129 -26.72 5.55 12.28
C GLU A 129 -25.94 4.52 13.13
N PHE A 130 -24.62 4.50 12.97
CA PHE A 130 -23.71 3.55 13.63
C PHE A 130 -23.97 2.07 13.30
N GLY A 131 -24.60 1.79 12.16
CA GLY A 131 -24.99 0.43 11.77
C GLY A 131 -23.83 -0.54 11.56
N ASN A 132 -22.58 -0.06 11.43
CA ASN A 132 -21.39 -0.90 11.51
C ASN A 132 -20.14 -0.11 11.93
N ALA A 133 -19.07 -0.88 12.16
CA ALA A 133 -17.72 -0.37 12.29
C ALA A 133 -16.79 -1.13 11.33
N THR A 134 -15.82 -0.42 10.77
CA THR A 134 -14.73 -1.03 9.98
C THR A 134 -13.41 -0.67 10.62
N PHE A 135 -12.48 -1.60 10.69
CA PHE A 135 -11.22 -1.39 11.37
C PHE A 135 -10.07 -2.00 10.58
N SER A 136 -8.88 -1.53 10.87
CA SER A 136 -7.65 -2.06 10.31
C SER A 136 -6.62 -2.24 11.41
N SER A 137 -6.29 -3.48 11.66
CA SER A 137 -4.96 -4.03 11.36
C SER A 137 -5.12 -5.54 11.31
N ALA A 138 -4.04 -6.28 11.08
CA ALA A 138 -4.02 -7.73 11.25
C ALA A 138 -4.17 -8.16 12.73
N GLY A 139 -4.21 -7.21 13.67
CA GLY A 139 -4.32 -7.47 15.11
C GLY A 139 -3.03 -8.09 15.63
N GLU A 140 -3.15 -9.17 16.39
CA GLU A 140 -2.00 -9.94 16.92
C GLU A 140 -1.05 -10.48 15.83
N LEU A 141 -1.51 -10.62 14.59
CA LEU A 141 -0.65 -11.03 13.46
C LEU A 141 0.14 -9.86 12.83
N SER A 142 -0.08 -8.62 13.28
CA SER A 142 0.63 -7.45 12.75
C SER A 142 2.09 -7.46 13.18
N PRO A 143 3.07 -7.43 12.26
CA PRO A 143 4.48 -7.52 12.64
C PRO A 143 4.93 -6.37 13.57
N LEU A 144 4.47 -5.15 13.31
CA LEU A 144 4.84 -3.99 14.14
C LEU A 144 4.12 -3.96 15.50
N MET A 145 3.08 -4.77 15.71
CA MET A 145 2.51 -4.95 17.06
C MET A 145 3.37 -5.90 17.90
N ASN A 146 4.04 -6.86 17.24
CA ASN A 146 4.94 -7.82 17.87
C ASN A 146 6.35 -7.25 18.09
N ASP A 147 6.70 -6.14 17.44
CA ASP A 147 7.88 -5.31 17.72
C ASP A 147 7.47 -3.85 17.96
N PRO A 148 6.81 -3.55 19.11
CA PRO A 148 6.10 -2.28 19.33
C PRO A 148 7.01 -1.05 19.37
N TYR A 149 8.30 -1.26 19.66
CA TYR A 149 9.33 -0.22 19.75
C TYR A 149 10.39 -0.31 18.66
N TYR A 150 10.16 -1.12 17.61
CA TYR A 150 11.05 -1.25 16.45
C TYR A 150 12.48 -1.70 16.83
N ARG A 151 12.59 -2.60 17.81
CA ARG A 151 13.88 -3.13 18.29
C ARG A 151 14.60 -3.98 17.24
N THR A 152 13.84 -4.58 16.32
CA THR A 152 14.34 -5.52 15.29
C THR A 152 13.94 -5.14 13.87
N VAL A 153 12.84 -4.41 13.70
CA VAL A 153 12.36 -3.95 12.39
C VAL A 153 12.89 -2.56 12.10
N GLY A 154 13.71 -2.44 11.05
CA GLY A 154 14.30 -1.17 10.62
C GLY A 154 14.79 -1.22 9.18
N ILE A 155 15.54 -0.20 8.77
CA ILE A 155 16.11 -0.11 7.42
C ILE A 155 17.01 -1.34 7.16
N GLY A 156 16.79 -2.01 6.04
CA GLY A 156 17.54 -3.21 5.64
C GLY A 156 16.96 -4.53 6.14
N THR A 157 15.93 -4.52 7.00
CA THR A 157 15.24 -5.75 7.42
C THR A 157 14.66 -6.46 6.19
N ARG A 158 15.01 -7.73 6.02
CA ARG A 158 14.44 -8.62 4.99
C ARG A 158 13.02 -8.97 5.37
N ILE A 159 12.11 -8.90 4.41
CA ILE A 159 10.69 -9.15 4.62
C ILE A 159 10.14 -10.09 3.55
N PHE A 160 9.04 -10.76 3.87
CA PHE A 160 8.16 -11.35 2.87
C PHE A 160 7.31 -10.23 2.27
N LEU A 161 7.30 -10.08 0.95
CA LEU A 161 6.57 -9.03 0.24
C LEU A 161 6.01 -9.58 -1.08
N GLY A 162 4.68 -9.68 -1.18
CA GLY A 162 4.00 -10.08 -2.41
C GLY A 162 4.39 -11.47 -2.92
N GLY A 163 4.77 -12.40 -2.05
CA GLY A 163 5.24 -13.74 -2.44
C GLY A 163 6.74 -13.86 -2.67
N ALA A 164 7.49 -12.76 -2.55
CA ALA A 164 8.93 -12.71 -2.75
C ALA A 164 9.67 -12.14 -1.53
N GLN A 165 11.00 -12.09 -1.60
CA GLN A 165 11.81 -11.32 -0.66
C GLN A 165 11.74 -9.82 -1.00
N GLY A 166 11.47 -9.00 0.00
CA GLY A 166 11.58 -7.54 -0.05
C GLY A 166 12.43 -7.01 1.11
N PHE A 167 12.49 -5.69 1.21
CA PHE A 167 13.23 -4.99 2.26
C PHE A 167 12.45 -3.79 2.79
N VAL A 168 12.63 -3.50 4.07
CA VAL A 168 12.31 -2.18 4.64
C VAL A 168 13.38 -1.19 4.19
N VAL A 169 12.97 -0.07 3.62
CA VAL A 169 13.88 0.97 3.09
C VAL A 169 13.80 2.28 3.86
N TRP A 170 12.72 2.51 4.61
CA TRP A 170 12.52 3.70 5.44
C TRP A 170 11.35 3.50 6.42
N GLU A 171 11.10 4.45 7.31
CA GLU A 171 9.96 4.44 8.27
C GLU A 171 8.57 4.54 7.60
N GLY A 172 8.51 4.90 6.33
CA GLY A 172 7.28 5.16 5.62
C GLY A 172 6.64 6.51 5.95
N THR A 173 5.83 7.01 5.02
CA THR A 173 5.12 8.28 5.20
C THR A 173 4.09 8.19 6.33
N GLN A 174 3.77 9.30 6.98
CA GLN A 174 2.83 9.36 8.12
C GLN A 174 3.22 8.48 9.33
N PHE A 175 4.49 8.10 9.44
CA PHE A 175 5.05 7.47 10.62
C PHE A 175 4.90 8.38 11.85
N ASN A 176 4.30 7.87 12.93
CA ASN A 176 4.13 8.62 14.17
C ASN A 176 4.37 7.74 15.40
N PRO A 177 5.58 7.75 15.99
CA PRO A 177 5.92 6.87 17.11
C PRO A 177 5.36 7.38 18.46
N GLY A 178 5.03 8.68 18.55
CA GLY A 178 4.69 9.40 19.78
C GLY A 178 3.22 9.31 20.20
N VAL A 179 2.49 8.30 19.74
CA VAL A 179 1.09 8.11 20.12
C VAL A 179 0.96 7.49 21.52
N PRO A 180 -0.18 7.66 22.20
CA PRO A 180 -0.46 6.95 23.45
C PRO A 180 -0.33 5.43 23.29
N ARG A 181 0.23 4.78 24.30
CA ARG A 181 0.47 3.32 24.36
C ARG A 181 -0.17 2.73 25.62
N THR A 182 -0.40 1.43 25.61
CA THR A 182 -0.73 0.66 26.83
C THR A 182 0.50 0.51 27.71
N ASP A 183 0.32 0.02 28.94
CA ASP A 183 1.46 -0.29 29.84
C ASP A 183 2.40 -1.35 29.25
N ALA A 184 1.88 -2.23 28.39
CA ALA A 184 2.65 -3.20 27.61
C ALA A 184 3.32 -2.61 26.35
N GLY A 185 3.21 -1.30 26.13
CA GLY A 185 3.86 -0.59 25.02
C GLY A 185 3.13 -0.64 23.68
N VAL A 186 1.96 -1.28 23.60
CA VAL A 186 1.15 -1.39 22.38
C VAL A 186 0.52 -0.03 22.05
N PRO A 187 0.71 0.53 20.83
CA PRO A 187 0.12 1.83 20.48
C PRO A 187 -1.40 1.76 20.41
N LYS A 188 -2.09 2.79 20.90
CA LYS A 188 -3.56 2.87 20.95
C LYS A 188 -4.18 3.62 19.76
N ARG A 189 -3.36 4.15 18.84
CA ARG A 189 -3.75 5.04 17.73
C ARG A 189 -2.88 4.75 16.49
N PRO A 190 -3.22 5.28 15.29
CA PRO A 190 -2.35 5.17 14.13
C PRO A 190 -0.92 5.62 14.44
N ALA A 191 0.04 4.69 14.32
CA ALA A 191 1.40 4.86 14.84
C ALA A 191 2.45 4.72 13.73
N GLY A 192 3.39 3.77 13.87
CA GLY A 192 4.40 3.49 12.85
C GLY A 192 3.84 2.93 11.55
N SER A 193 4.70 2.94 10.54
CA SER A 193 4.53 2.33 9.22
C SER A 193 5.89 1.83 8.73
N LEU A 194 5.94 1.28 7.53
CA LEU A 194 7.18 0.93 6.83
C LEU A 194 7.12 1.41 5.38
N ALA A 195 8.21 1.98 4.86
CA ALA A 195 8.45 2.02 3.42
C ALA A 195 9.14 0.72 3.01
N VAL A 196 8.67 0.10 1.94
CA VAL A 196 9.17 -1.21 1.50
C VAL A 196 9.44 -1.25 0.01
N ILE A 197 10.43 -2.06 -0.37
CA ILE A 197 10.83 -2.30 -1.76
C ILE A 197 10.91 -3.81 -2.03
N GLY A 198 10.60 -4.23 -3.25
CA GLY A 198 10.82 -5.61 -3.70
C GLY A 198 10.79 -5.76 -5.20
N ASP A 199 11.45 -6.80 -5.71
CA ASP A 199 11.44 -7.11 -7.14
C ASP A 199 10.08 -7.65 -7.57
N LEU A 200 9.35 -6.87 -8.37
CA LEU A 200 8.01 -7.24 -8.85
C LEU A 200 8.06 -8.48 -9.75
N LYS A 201 9.20 -8.73 -10.42
CA LYS A 201 9.40 -9.90 -11.30
C LYS A 201 9.40 -11.24 -10.54
N GLN A 202 9.61 -11.21 -9.22
CA GLN A 202 9.63 -12.41 -8.36
C GLN A 202 8.32 -12.61 -7.59
N MET A 203 7.37 -11.66 -7.69
CA MET A 203 6.13 -11.69 -6.92
C MET A 203 5.10 -12.66 -7.51
N SER A 204 4.13 -13.05 -6.69
CA SER A 204 3.06 -13.99 -7.06
C SER A 204 1.69 -13.33 -6.99
N PRO A 205 0.78 -13.61 -7.94
CA PRO A 205 -0.59 -13.09 -7.89
C PRO A 205 -1.37 -13.63 -6.68
N GLU A 206 -0.92 -14.71 -6.03
CA GLU A 206 -1.52 -15.18 -4.78
C GLU A 206 -1.45 -14.12 -3.67
N PHE A 207 -0.35 -13.38 -3.60
CA PHE A 207 -0.06 -12.42 -2.53
C PHE A 207 -0.11 -10.96 -2.99
N LEU A 208 -0.43 -10.69 -4.27
CA LEU A 208 -0.57 -9.34 -4.81
C LEU A 208 -1.79 -9.29 -5.72
N ARG A 209 -2.77 -8.44 -5.37
CA ARG A 209 -4.06 -8.34 -6.06
C ARG A 209 -4.51 -6.89 -6.23
N GLY A 210 -4.98 -6.53 -7.42
CA GLY A 210 -5.76 -5.32 -7.62
C GLY A 210 -7.13 -5.46 -6.94
N LEU A 211 -7.55 -4.41 -6.25
CA LEU A 211 -8.82 -4.35 -5.55
C LEU A 211 -9.62 -3.13 -6.02
N THR A 212 -10.94 -3.28 -6.08
CA THR A 212 -11.87 -2.18 -6.37
C THR A 212 -12.85 -2.04 -5.22
N PHE A 213 -12.80 -0.88 -4.56
CA PHE A 213 -13.76 -0.51 -3.53
C PHE A 213 -14.88 0.31 -4.16
N THR A 214 -16.13 -0.16 -4.03
CA THR A 214 -17.31 0.51 -4.57
C THR A 214 -17.35 1.98 -4.18
N LYS A 215 -17.42 2.89 -5.17
CA LYS A 215 -17.46 4.35 -5.01
C LYS A 215 -16.27 4.97 -4.24
N TYR A 216 -15.20 4.22 -4.02
CA TYR A 216 -13.96 4.75 -3.45
C TYR A 216 -12.81 4.71 -4.47
N GLY A 217 -12.63 3.58 -5.18
CA GLY A 217 -11.61 3.46 -6.22
C GLY A 217 -10.76 2.20 -6.13
N THR A 218 -9.69 2.21 -6.90
CA THR A 218 -8.70 1.14 -6.98
C THR A 218 -7.76 1.16 -5.77
N SER A 219 -7.35 -0.02 -5.30
CA SER A 219 -6.36 -0.23 -4.25
C SER A 219 -5.56 -1.51 -4.52
N LEU A 220 -4.48 -1.73 -3.77
CA LEU A 220 -3.64 -2.93 -3.88
C LEU A 220 -3.75 -3.76 -2.59
N GLY A 221 -4.16 -5.01 -2.72
CA GLY A 221 -3.99 -6.05 -1.71
C GLY A 221 -2.60 -6.64 -1.82
N LEU A 222 -1.86 -6.68 -0.72
CA LEU A 222 -0.46 -7.10 -0.69
C LEU A 222 -0.17 -7.91 0.58
N GLY A 223 0.35 -9.12 0.41
CA GLY A 223 0.91 -9.92 1.49
C GLY A 223 2.25 -9.35 1.94
N LEU A 224 2.39 -9.14 3.25
CA LEU A 224 3.60 -8.64 3.86
C LEU A 224 3.81 -9.35 5.20
N GLY A 225 5.04 -9.84 5.43
CA GLY A 225 5.45 -10.44 6.70
C GLY A 225 6.86 -10.00 7.07
N VAL A 226 7.12 -9.80 8.36
CA VAL A 226 8.45 -9.43 8.86
C VAL A 226 8.91 -10.51 9.83
N PRO A 227 10.09 -11.11 9.65
CA PRO A 227 10.65 -12.03 10.63
C PRO A 227 11.06 -11.24 11.88
N ILE A 228 10.61 -11.69 13.05
CA ILE A 228 10.96 -11.09 14.34
C ILE A 228 11.89 -12.06 15.08
N PRO A 229 13.19 -11.76 15.19
CA PRO A 229 14.11 -12.59 15.94
C PRO A 229 13.85 -12.44 17.44
N ILE A 230 13.71 -13.55 18.15
CA ILE A 230 13.56 -13.53 19.61
C ILE A 230 14.95 -13.30 20.23
N LEU A 231 15.23 -12.05 20.61
CA LEU A 231 16.51 -11.64 21.19
C LEU A 231 16.60 -11.90 22.69
N ASP A 232 15.47 -11.76 23.38
CA ASP A 232 15.33 -11.88 24.84
C ASP A 232 13.87 -12.12 25.24
N GLU A 233 13.64 -12.28 26.54
CA GLU A 233 12.32 -12.50 27.13
C GLU A 233 11.35 -11.33 26.88
N GLU A 234 11.84 -10.10 26.76
CA GLU A 234 11.01 -8.94 26.46
C GLU A 234 10.50 -8.97 25.01
N MET A 235 11.35 -9.38 24.06
CA MET A 235 10.93 -9.60 22.68
C MET A 235 9.92 -10.75 22.58
N ALA A 236 10.16 -11.86 23.29
CA ALA A 236 9.22 -12.98 23.36
C ALA A 236 7.86 -12.54 23.93
N ARG A 237 7.85 -11.71 24.99
CA ARG A 237 6.64 -11.13 25.57
C ARG A 237 5.91 -10.22 24.59
N SER A 238 6.65 -9.39 23.85
CA SER A 238 6.08 -8.51 22.81
C SER A 238 5.39 -9.32 21.71
N CYS A 239 5.96 -10.47 21.34
CA CYS A 239 5.40 -11.40 20.36
C CYS A 239 4.18 -12.20 20.87
N ALA A 240 3.85 -12.11 22.15
CA ALA A 240 2.71 -12.79 22.77
C ALA A 240 1.47 -11.88 22.89
N VAL A 241 1.49 -10.70 22.25
CA VAL A 241 0.36 -9.77 22.24
C VAL A 241 -0.88 -10.43 21.64
N THR A 242 -2.03 -10.28 22.30
CA THR A 242 -3.31 -10.81 21.82
C THR A 242 -4.21 -9.69 21.32
N ASN A 243 -5.25 -10.03 20.57
CA ASN A 243 -6.27 -9.06 20.18
C ASN A 243 -6.97 -8.36 21.38
N ALA A 244 -6.93 -8.94 22.58
CA ALA A 244 -7.47 -8.30 23.80
C ALA A 244 -6.55 -7.21 24.35
N ASP A 245 -5.23 -7.29 24.09
CA ASP A 245 -4.24 -6.32 24.52
C ASP A 245 -4.15 -5.11 23.58
N ILE A 246 -4.65 -5.26 22.35
CA ILE A 246 -4.58 -4.24 21.31
C ILE A 246 -5.82 -3.36 21.35
N VAL A 247 -5.62 -2.09 21.67
CA VAL A 247 -6.68 -1.07 21.77
C VAL A 247 -6.63 -0.12 20.56
N THR A 248 -7.79 0.31 20.07
CA THR A 248 -7.92 1.40 19.10
C THR A 248 -9.07 2.35 19.45
N GLY A 249 -9.06 3.55 18.85
CA GLY A 249 -10.14 4.51 18.95
C GLY A 249 -11.18 4.34 17.84
N VAL A 250 -12.46 4.42 18.21
CA VAL A 250 -13.59 4.53 17.28
C VAL A 250 -13.81 6.00 16.93
N PHE A 251 -13.87 6.30 15.63
CA PHE A 251 -14.05 7.65 15.10
C PHE A 251 -15.24 7.71 14.14
N ASP A 252 -15.99 8.81 14.19
CA ASP A 252 -17.10 9.07 13.28
C ASP A 252 -16.62 9.73 11.98
N TYR A 253 -16.62 8.96 10.89
CA TYR A 253 -16.17 9.40 9.58
C TYR A 253 -17.18 10.31 8.88
N SER A 254 -18.41 10.43 9.39
CA SER A 254 -19.39 11.36 8.86
C SER A 254 -19.01 12.82 9.08
N GLN A 255 -18.20 13.09 10.12
CA GLN A 255 -17.67 14.42 10.38
C GLN A 255 -16.51 14.71 9.42
N PRO A 256 -16.61 15.73 8.55
CA PRO A 256 -15.58 16.05 7.55
C PRO A 256 -14.42 16.86 8.15
N THR A 257 -13.92 16.44 9.32
CA THR A 257 -12.75 17.04 9.98
C THR A 257 -11.63 16.02 10.13
N ARG A 258 -10.38 16.49 10.12
CA ARG A 258 -9.22 15.64 10.41
C ARG A 258 -9.14 15.31 11.90
N SER A 259 -9.52 16.24 12.77
CA SER A 259 -9.45 16.10 14.22
C SER A 259 -10.78 15.59 14.76
N ARG A 260 -11.05 14.30 14.55
CA ARG A 260 -12.26 13.65 15.08
C ARG A 260 -12.05 13.29 16.55
N PRO A 261 -13.01 13.58 17.44
CA PRO A 261 -12.95 13.07 18.80
C PRO A 261 -13.04 11.53 18.79
N VAL A 262 -12.42 10.92 19.79
CA VAL A 262 -12.54 9.47 20.03
C VAL A 262 -13.90 9.26 20.68
N LEU A 263 -14.79 8.50 20.04
CA LEU A 263 -16.09 8.16 20.60
C LEU A 263 -15.96 7.16 21.75
N ARG A 264 -15.12 6.15 21.55
CA ARG A 264 -14.84 5.06 22.48
C ARG A 264 -13.50 4.42 22.14
N GLU A 265 -12.83 3.87 23.15
CA GLU A 265 -11.73 2.92 22.94
C GLU A 265 -12.25 1.47 23.00
N VAL A 266 -11.79 0.64 22.08
CA VAL A 266 -12.19 -0.76 21.94
C VAL A 266 -10.96 -1.62 21.68
N THR A 267 -11.01 -2.86 22.12
CA THR A 267 -10.00 -3.88 21.83
C THR A 267 -10.26 -4.53 20.47
N TYR A 268 -9.23 -5.12 19.86
CA TYR A 268 -9.41 -5.90 18.64
C TYR A 268 -10.21 -7.18 18.90
N ALA A 269 -10.22 -7.70 20.13
CA ALA A 269 -11.06 -8.82 20.53
C ALA A 269 -12.56 -8.45 20.43
N GLU A 270 -12.96 -7.30 20.97
CA GLU A 270 -14.33 -6.76 20.82
C GLU A 270 -14.69 -6.51 19.35
N LEU A 271 -13.76 -5.93 18.57
CA LEU A 271 -14.02 -5.67 17.15
C LEU A 271 -14.23 -6.96 16.32
N ARG A 272 -13.58 -8.06 16.71
CA ARG A 272 -13.67 -9.35 16.01
C ARG A 272 -14.86 -10.20 16.48
N SER A 273 -15.49 -9.89 17.61
CA SER A 273 -16.65 -10.64 18.11
C SER A 273 -17.94 -10.36 17.34
N GLY A 274 -17.99 -9.30 16.53
CA GLY A 274 -19.20 -8.77 15.91
C GLY A 274 -19.97 -7.84 16.83
#